data_AF-A0A7I8EDS5-F1
#
_entry.id   AF-A0A7I8EDS5-F1
#
_cell.length_a   1.000
_cell.length_b   1.000
_cell.length_c   1.000
_cell.angle_alpha   90.00
_cell.angle_beta   90.00
_cell.angle_gamma   90.00
#
_symmetry.space_group_name_H-M   'P 1'
#
loop_
_entity.id
_entity.type
_entity.pdbx_description
1 polymer ?
#
loop_
_entity_poly.entity_id
_entity_poly.type
_entity_poly.pdbx_seq_one_letter_code
_entity_poly.pdbx_strand_id
1 'polypeptide(L)'
;MSAATTTHLICAPGFDGSATVTRLHHPVGAHVAADVALLTLTLADGSRQDVAAPEAGVLAAFTAEIGDRVLAGELLALMDIEEAPTGWLFPPEPAGIEAAKDSSGGWLTVSVDAARLAARLGVDLSELADQGRIDVADVEHYVREQLAQRR
;
A
#
# COMPACT_ATOMS: atom_id res chain seq x y z
N MET A 1 -14.37 -17.47 -1.87
CA MET A 1 -13.57 -16.25 -2.00
C MET A 1 -13.25 -15.82 -0.58
N SER A 2 -12.05 -16.13 -0.09
CA SER A 2 -11.63 -15.67 1.23
C SER A 2 -10.98 -14.31 1.06
N ALA A 3 -11.54 -13.27 1.67
CA ALA A 3 -10.84 -12.01 1.83
C ALA A 3 -9.57 -12.25 2.66
N ALA A 4 -8.50 -11.51 2.37
CA ALA A 4 -7.32 -11.49 3.21
C ALA A 4 -7.64 -10.58 4.40
N THR A 5 -8.12 -11.18 5.49
CA THR A 5 -8.33 -10.47 6.75
C THR A 5 -6.99 -10.42 7.50
N THR A 6 -6.43 -9.23 7.65
CA THR A 6 -5.15 -9.03 8.36
C THR A 6 -5.43 -8.46 9.74
N THR A 7 -5.29 -9.31 10.75
CA THR A 7 -5.46 -8.94 12.16
C THR A 7 -4.35 -8.01 12.62
N HIS A 8 -4.70 -6.76 12.89
CA HIS A 8 -3.81 -5.73 13.42
C HIS A 8 -3.93 -5.64 14.95
N LEU A 9 -2.78 -5.47 15.60
CA LEU A 9 -2.65 -5.26 17.04
C LEU A 9 -2.73 -3.76 17.34
N ILE A 10 -3.74 -3.35 18.12
CA ILE A 10 -3.91 -1.97 18.55
C ILE A 10 -3.21 -1.80 19.90
N CYS A 11 -2.03 -1.19 19.88
CA CYS A 11 -1.25 -0.92 21.07
C CYS A 11 -1.54 0.47 21.66
N ALA A 12 -1.28 0.62 22.95
CA ALA A 12 -1.36 1.90 23.64
C ALA A 12 -0.35 2.92 23.09
N PRO A 13 -0.73 4.20 22.91
CA PRO A 13 0.16 5.23 22.41
C PRO A 13 1.36 5.45 23.34
N GLY A 14 2.42 6.06 22.81
CA GLY A 14 3.61 6.40 23.58
C GLY A 14 3.31 7.51 24.60
N PHE A 15 3.14 7.14 25.87
CA PHE A 15 2.99 8.08 26.98
C PHE A 15 3.97 7.79 28.13
N ASP A 16 4.31 8.83 28.89
CA ASP A 16 5.19 8.71 30.05
C ASP A 16 4.42 8.15 31.27
N GLY A 17 4.65 6.88 31.58
CA GLY A 17 4.14 6.22 32.78
C GLY A 17 3.02 5.21 32.52
N SER A 18 1.87 5.41 33.15
CA SER A 18 0.71 4.51 33.05
C SER A 18 -0.58 5.28 32.75
N ALA A 19 -1.46 4.69 31.96
CA ALA A 19 -2.81 5.21 31.73
C ALA A 19 -3.88 4.26 32.28
N THR A 20 -5.08 4.79 32.48
CA THR A 20 -6.28 4.02 32.86
C THR A 20 -7.32 4.13 31.76
N VAL A 21 -7.92 3.00 31.37
CA VAL A 21 -9.02 3.00 30.39
C VAL A 21 -10.26 3.60 31.05
N THR A 22 -10.80 4.68 30.48
CA THR A 22 -11.96 5.40 31.06
C THR A 22 -13.24 5.29 30.24
N ARG A 23 -13.15 4.90 28.97
CA ARG A 23 -14.29 4.66 28.09
C ARG A 23 -13.89 3.77 26.91
N LEU A 24 -14.77 2.86 26.52
CA LEU A 24 -14.76 2.19 25.22
C LEU A 24 -15.89 2.83 24.37
N HIS A 25 -15.62 3.19 23.12
CA HIS A 25 -16.60 3.87 22.25
C HIS A 25 -17.38 2.91 21.36
N HIS A 26 -16.81 1.73 21.08
CA HIS A 26 -17.40 0.70 20.20
C HIS A 26 -17.43 -0.66 20.90
N PRO A 27 -18.42 -1.52 20.63
CA PRO A 27 -18.42 -2.91 21.10
C PRO A 27 -17.58 -3.81 20.18
N VAL A 28 -17.15 -4.97 20.70
CA VAL A 28 -16.53 -6.05 19.90
C VAL A 28 -17.51 -6.51 18.82
N GLY A 29 -17.00 -6.74 17.61
CA GLY A 29 -17.77 -7.03 16.40
C GLY A 29 -18.30 -5.80 15.65
N ALA A 30 -18.07 -4.59 16.15
CA ALA A 30 -18.41 -3.36 15.41
C ALA A 30 -17.43 -3.10 14.26
N HIS A 31 -17.97 -2.62 13.14
CA HIS A 31 -17.18 -2.05 12.05
C HIS A 31 -16.83 -0.60 12.38
N VAL A 32 -15.54 -0.27 12.38
CA VAL A 32 -14.98 1.04 12.73
C VAL A 32 -14.17 1.54 11.53
N ALA A 33 -14.24 2.85 11.22
CA ALA A 33 -13.47 3.45 10.13
C ALA A 33 -12.07 3.92 10.60
N ALA A 34 -11.16 4.16 9.66
CA ALA A 34 -9.86 4.77 9.94
C ALA A 34 -10.02 6.11 10.70
N ASP A 35 -9.04 6.43 11.55
CA ASP A 35 -8.99 7.63 12.41
C ASP A 35 -10.12 7.75 13.46
N VAL A 36 -11.02 6.76 13.59
CA VAL A 36 -12.10 6.78 14.59
C VAL A 36 -11.60 6.29 15.95
N ALA A 37 -11.90 7.05 17.01
CA ALA A 37 -11.52 6.72 18.39
C ALA A 37 -12.19 5.42 18.91
N LEU A 38 -11.38 4.40 19.21
CA LEU A 38 -11.81 3.13 19.78
C LEU A 38 -12.09 3.22 21.29
N LEU A 39 -11.21 3.90 22.02
CA LEU A 39 -11.27 4.06 23.47
C LEU A 39 -10.59 5.36 23.95
N THR A 40 -10.93 5.79 25.16
CA THR A 40 -10.32 6.96 25.84
C THR A 40 -9.49 6.50 27.03
N LEU A 41 -8.19 6.76 26.97
CA LEU A 41 -7.24 6.61 28.07
C LEU A 41 -7.15 7.92 28.86
N THR A 42 -7.02 7.82 30.19
CA THR A 42 -6.60 8.94 31.05
C THR A 42 -5.24 8.60 31.65
N LEU A 43 -4.23 9.41 31.37
CA LEU A 43 -2.87 9.27 31.86
C LEU A 43 -2.79 9.67 33.35
N ALA A 44 -1.72 9.26 34.04
CA ALA A 44 -1.50 9.56 35.45
C ALA A 44 -1.31 11.06 35.77
N ASP A 45 -0.99 11.90 34.78
CA ASP A 45 -0.93 13.36 34.88
C ASP A 45 -2.32 14.04 34.78
N GLY A 46 -3.37 13.28 34.50
CA GLY A 46 -4.74 13.78 34.26
C GLY A 46 -5.05 14.12 32.80
N SER A 47 -4.07 14.01 31.89
CA SER A 47 -4.28 14.18 30.46
C SER A 47 -5.13 13.03 29.89
N ARG A 48 -5.93 13.32 28.86
CA ARG A 48 -6.64 12.28 28.10
C ARG A 48 -6.02 12.09 26.72
N GLN A 49 -5.91 10.84 26.30
CA GLN A 49 -5.63 10.48 24.91
C GLN A 49 -6.66 9.47 24.43
N ASP A 50 -7.14 9.69 23.21
CA ASP A 50 -8.00 8.76 22.51
C ASP A 50 -7.14 7.88 21.59
N VAL A 51 -7.41 6.58 21.58
CA VAL A 51 -6.73 5.61 20.72
C VAL A 51 -7.58 5.40 19.48
N ALA A 52 -7.12 5.91 18.34
CA ALA A 52 -7.82 5.78 17.06
C ALA A 52 -7.55 4.43 16.38
N ALA A 53 -8.50 3.99 15.56
CA ALA A 53 -8.32 2.87 14.64
C ALA A 53 -7.33 3.26 13.52
N PRO A 54 -6.31 2.44 13.23
CA PRO A 54 -5.31 2.76 12.20
C PRO A 54 -5.88 2.67 10.78
N GLU A 55 -6.85 1.78 10.56
CA GLU A 55 -7.55 1.62 9.28
C GLU A 55 -9.01 1.18 9.53
N ALA A 56 -9.82 1.14 8.47
CA ALA A 56 -11.19 0.66 8.56
C ALA A 56 -11.23 -0.87 8.69
N GLY A 57 -12.00 -1.38 9.65
CA GLY A 57 -12.07 -2.83 9.90
C GLY A 57 -13.08 -3.19 10.99
N VAL A 58 -13.13 -4.48 11.32
CA VAL A 58 -13.97 -5.02 12.39
C VAL A 58 -13.16 -5.15 13.67
N LEU A 59 -13.69 -4.67 14.79
CA LEU A 59 -13.07 -4.85 16.10
C LEU A 59 -13.22 -6.31 16.56
N ALA A 60 -12.14 -7.09 16.47
CA ALA A 60 -12.15 -8.52 16.76
C ALA A 60 -12.20 -8.84 18.27
N ALA A 61 -11.47 -8.07 19.09
CA ALA A 61 -11.50 -8.19 20.55
C ALA A 61 -10.91 -6.93 21.25
N PHE A 62 -11.31 -6.68 22.50
CA PHE A 62 -10.53 -5.86 23.44
C PHE A 62 -9.76 -6.77 24.40
N THR A 63 -8.54 -6.37 24.73
CA THR A 63 -7.74 -6.97 25.81
C THR A 63 -7.78 -6.14 27.10
N ALA A 64 -8.14 -4.86 27.01
CA ALA A 64 -8.24 -3.95 28.16
C ALA A 64 -9.71 -3.60 28.49
N GLU A 65 -10.04 -3.50 29.78
CA GLU A 65 -11.39 -3.19 30.28
C GLU A 65 -11.48 -1.79 30.92
N ILE A 66 -12.69 -1.25 31.10
CA ILE A 66 -12.88 0.06 31.75
C ILE A 66 -12.44 -0.01 33.22
N GLY A 67 -11.52 0.87 33.60
CA GLY A 67 -10.87 0.90 34.91
C GLY A 67 -9.53 0.18 34.96
N ASP A 68 -9.15 -0.55 33.91
CA ASP A 68 -7.87 -1.25 33.83
C ASP A 68 -6.70 -0.28 33.60
N ARG A 69 -5.50 -0.66 34.07
CA ARG A 69 -4.30 0.17 34.08
C ARG A 69 -3.26 -0.39 33.10
N VAL A 70 -3.05 0.35 32.02
CA VAL A 70 -2.23 -0.05 30.89
C VAL A 70 -0.94 0.76 30.77
N LEU A 71 0.09 0.15 30.18
CA LEU A 71 1.39 0.77 29.89
C LEU A 71 1.52 1.18 28.42
N ALA A 72 2.47 2.07 28.12
CA ALA A 72 2.74 2.49 26.75
C ALA A 72 3.21 1.30 25.89
N GLY A 73 2.67 1.17 24.68
CA GLY A 73 2.92 0.04 23.78
C GLY A 73 2.23 -1.28 24.14
N GLU A 74 1.43 -1.33 25.22
CA GLU A 74 0.70 -2.52 25.64
C GLU A 74 -0.50 -2.80 24.73
N LEU A 75 -0.86 -4.08 24.53
CA LEU A 75 -1.96 -4.47 23.65
C LEU A 75 -3.31 -4.10 24.27
N LEU A 76 -4.11 -3.30 23.56
CA LEU A 76 -5.43 -2.83 24.00
C LEU A 76 -6.59 -3.50 23.26
N ALA A 77 -6.41 -3.76 21.96
CA ALA A 77 -7.41 -4.38 21.11
C ALA A 77 -6.79 -5.11 19.91
N LEU A 78 -7.59 -5.96 19.27
CA LEU A 78 -7.30 -6.54 17.96
C LEU A 78 -8.37 -6.07 16.98
N MET A 79 -7.96 -5.55 15.83
CA MET A 79 -8.86 -5.23 14.70
C MET A 79 -8.55 -6.13 13.52
N ASP A 80 -9.56 -6.81 13.01
CA ASP A 80 -9.53 -7.48 11.73
C ASP A 80 -9.80 -6.44 10.65
N ILE A 81 -8.73 -5.93 10.05
CA ILE A 81 -8.81 -5.06 8.89
C ILE A 81 -9.04 -5.98 7.70
N GLU A 82 -10.19 -5.80 7.04
CA GLU A 82 -10.36 -6.31 5.69
C GLU A 82 -9.47 -5.45 4.80
N GLU A 83 -8.33 -5.99 4.39
CA GLU A 83 -7.61 -5.44 3.25
C GLU A 83 -8.57 -5.53 2.06
N ALA A 84 -9.28 -4.44 1.80
CA ALA A 84 -9.97 -4.23 0.54
C ALA A 84 -8.92 -4.55 -0.52
N PRO A 85 -9.19 -5.48 -1.46
CA PRO A 85 -8.18 -5.88 -2.41
C PRO A 85 -7.79 -4.65 -3.22
N THR A 86 -6.63 -4.09 -2.88
CA THR A 86 -5.62 -3.65 -3.83
C THR A 86 -5.23 -4.92 -4.60
N GLY A 87 -6.12 -5.42 -5.48
CA GLY A 87 -6.56 -4.53 -6.56
C GLY A 87 -5.31 -4.09 -7.32
N TRP A 88 -4.39 -5.04 -7.47
CA TRP A 88 -3.60 -5.31 -8.67
C TRP A 88 -3.63 -4.09 -9.60
N LEU A 89 -2.64 -3.20 -9.43
CA LEU A 89 -2.55 -1.88 -10.05
C LEU A 89 -2.27 -1.96 -11.58
N PHE A 90 -3.12 -2.71 -12.27
CA PHE A 90 -3.35 -2.66 -13.70
C PHE A 90 -4.78 -2.12 -13.91
N PRO A 91 -4.97 -0.79 -13.93
CA PRO A 91 -6.02 -0.22 -14.74
C PRO A 91 -5.68 -0.50 -16.22
N PRO A 92 -6.54 -1.19 -16.99
CA PRO A 92 -6.36 -1.30 -18.43
C PRO A 92 -6.74 0.03 -19.12
N GLU A 93 -5.73 0.88 -19.31
CA GLU A 93 -5.63 1.86 -20.41
C GLU A 93 -6.63 3.06 -20.40
N PRO A 94 -6.43 4.12 -21.23
CA PRO A 94 -6.10 5.42 -20.66
C PRO A 94 -7.03 6.57 -21.08
N ALA A 95 -7.07 7.62 -20.25
CA ALA A 95 -7.61 8.92 -20.65
C ALA A 95 -6.81 10.08 -20.03
N GLY A 96 -5.83 10.58 -20.78
CA GLY A 96 -5.37 11.97 -20.75
C GLY A 96 -4.87 12.57 -19.42
N ILE A 97 -3.56 12.48 -19.18
CA ILE A 97 -2.80 13.60 -18.62
C ILE A 97 -1.60 13.90 -19.53
N GLU A 98 -1.71 15.01 -20.25
CA GLU A 98 -0.59 15.66 -20.93
C GLU A 98 0.37 16.33 -19.93
N ALA A 99 1.56 16.67 -20.43
CA ALA A 99 2.50 17.63 -19.87
C ALA A 99 3.30 17.24 -18.60
N ALA A 100 4.39 16.51 -18.83
CA ALA A 100 5.71 16.95 -18.33
C ALA A 100 6.85 16.62 -19.33
N LYS A 101 7.10 17.57 -20.24
CA LYS A 101 8.47 17.93 -20.72
C LYS A 101 9.31 18.40 -19.51
N ASP A 102 10.65 18.51 -19.47
CA ASP A 102 11.81 18.28 -20.35
C ASP A 102 13.06 18.33 -19.41
N SER A 103 14.24 17.72 -19.58
CA SER A 103 14.87 16.86 -20.60
C SER A 103 16.04 16.04 -19.93
N SER A 104 16.86 15.33 -20.73
CA SER A 104 18.30 15.05 -20.48
C SER A 104 18.72 14.08 -19.35
N GLY A 105 19.07 12.82 -19.70
CA GLY A 105 19.93 12.04 -18.80
C GLY A 105 20.10 10.52 -18.95
N GLY A 106 19.87 9.87 -20.10
CA GLY A 106 20.39 8.50 -20.30
C GLY A 106 19.58 7.33 -19.72
N TRP A 107 18.25 7.44 -19.66
CA TRP A 107 17.36 6.29 -19.44
C TRP A 107 16.40 6.10 -20.60
N LEU A 108 16.47 4.94 -21.25
CA LEU A 108 15.55 4.53 -22.30
C LEU A 108 14.20 4.16 -21.69
N THR A 109 13.12 4.78 -22.16
CA THR A 109 11.77 4.43 -21.72
C THR A 109 11.25 3.25 -22.54
N VAL A 110 11.29 2.05 -21.97
CA VAL A 110 10.89 0.82 -22.67
C VAL A 110 9.51 0.36 -22.19
N SER A 111 8.59 0.14 -23.12
CA SER A 111 7.28 -0.46 -22.81
C SER A 111 7.43 -1.92 -22.35
N VAL A 112 6.64 -2.34 -21.35
CA VAL A 112 6.77 -3.65 -20.71
C VAL A 112 6.70 -4.80 -21.73
N ASP A 113 5.82 -4.69 -22.73
CA ASP A 113 5.66 -5.71 -23.77
C ASP A 113 6.81 -5.69 -24.79
N ALA A 114 7.45 -4.54 -25.03
CA ALA A 114 8.65 -4.43 -25.84
C ALA A 114 9.84 -5.12 -25.17
N ALA A 115 10.03 -4.89 -23.86
CA ALA A 115 11.04 -5.58 -23.06
C ALA A 115 10.82 -7.10 -23.02
N ARG A 116 9.57 -7.55 -22.90
CA ARG A 116 9.20 -8.98 -22.97
C ARG A 116 9.44 -9.60 -24.35
N LEU A 117 9.19 -8.85 -25.43
CA LEU A 117 9.46 -9.30 -26.80
C LEU A 117 10.97 -9.43 -27.03
N ALA A 118 11.74 -8.39 -26.67
CA ALA A 118 13.19 -8.36 -26.80
C ALA A 118 13.87 -9.50 -26.03
N ALA A 119 13.47 -9.73 -24.77
CA ALA A 119 13.97 -10.84 -23.95
C ALA A 119 13.64 -12.23 -24.53
N ARG A 120 12.51 -12.38 -25.24
CA ARG A 120 12.13 -13.63 -25.91
C ARG A 120 12.92 -13.88 -27.20
N LEU A 121 13.27 -12.80 -27.91
CA LEU A 121 13.92 -12.85 -29.23
C LEU A 121 15.44 -12.68 -29.15
N GLY A 122 16.00 -12.37 -27.97
CA GLY A 122 17.44 -12.15 -27.77
C GLY A 122 17.94 -10.82 -28.34
N VAL A 123 17.09 -9.79 -28.34
CA VAL A 123 17.38 -8.46 -28.92
C VAL A 123 17.95 -7.54 -27.83
N ASP A 124 19.03 -6.83 -28.15
CA ASP A 124 19.57 -5.79 -27.27
C ASP A 124 18.81 -4.47 -27.48
N LEU A 125 18.20 -3.96 -26.41
CA LEU A 125 17.40 -2.73 -26.44
C LEU A 125 18.26 -1.46 -26.63
N SER A 126 19.58 -1.55 -26.44
CA SER A 126 20.51 -0.44 -26.66
C SER A 126 20.70 -0.14 -28.16
N GLU A 127 20.44 -1.10 -29.04
CA GLU A 127 20.48 -0.91 -30.50
C GLU A 127 19.23 -0.22 -31.05
N LEU A 128 18.18 -0.07 -30.24
CA LEU A 128 16.92 0.60 -30.58
C LEU A 128 16.82 2.01 -29.94
N ALA A 129 17.95 2.54 -29.47
CA ALA A 129 18.00 3.69 -28.59
C ALA A 129 17.72 5.06 -29.25
N ASP A 130 17.67 5.15 -30.58
CA ASP A 130 17.65 6.40 -31.34
C ASP A 130 16.44 7.33 -31.06
N GLN A 131 15.35 6.80 -30.50
CA GLN A 131 14.10 7.54 -30.29
C GLN A 131 13.75 7.80 -28.82
N GLY A 132 14.59 7.39 -27.86
CA GLY A 132 14.43 7.62 -26.42
C GLY A 132 13.29 6.85 -25.74
N ARG A 133 12.28 6.42 -26.51
CA ARG A 133 11.22 5.48 -26.14
C ARG A 133 11.26 4.29 -27.09
N ILE A 134 11.04 3.08 -26.55
CA ILE A 134 11.01 1.82 -27.32
C ILE A 134 9.68 1.11 -27.05
N ASP A 135 8.88 0.93 -28.09
CA ASP A 135 7.63 0.17 -28.10
C ASP A 135 7.77 -1.15 -28.86
N VAL A 136 6.72 -1.99 -28.85
CA VAL A 136 6.74 -3.34 -29.44
C VAL A 136 7.05 -3.30 -30.94
N ALA A 137 6.51 -2.30 -31.65
CA ALA A 137 6.68 -2.14 -33.09
C ALA A 137 8.15 -1.92 -33.49
N ASP A 138 8.94 -1.26 -32.64
CA ASP A 138 10.35 -0.98 -32.91
C ASP A 138 11.18 -2.27 -32.79
N VAL A 139 10.91 -3.09 -31.77
CA VAL A 139 11.52 -4.42 -31.60
C VAL A 139 11.14 -5.35 -32.76
N GLU A 140 9.88 -5.32 -33.21
CA GLU A 140 9.45 -6.07 -34.40
C GLU A 140 10.11 -5.59 -35.70
N HIS A 141 10.37 -4.27 -35.83
CA HIS A 141 11.05 -3.70 -36.99
C HIS A 141 12.51 -4.15 -37.02
N TYR A 142 13.25 -3.95 -35.92
CA TYR A 142 14.65 -4.34 -35.78
C TYR A 142 14.86 -5.84 -36.05
N VAL A 143 14.00 -6.72 -35.50
CA VAL A 143 14.09 -8.17 -35.75
C VAL A 143 13.84 -8.51 -37.22
N ARG A 144 12.92 -7.81 -37.88
CA ARG A 144 12.63 -8.00 -39.31
C ARG A 144 13.81 -7.57 -40.19
N GLU A 145 14.48 -6.47 -39.85
CA GLU A 145 15.70 -6.01 -40.52
C GLU A 145 16.88 -6.97 -40.25
N GLN A 146 17.09 -7.40 -39.00
CA GLN A 146 18.17 -8.34 -38.66
C GLN A 146 18.01 -9.70 -39.38
N LEU A 147 16.77 -10.18 -39.56
CA LEU A 147 16.48 -11.38 -40.34
C LEU A 147 16.63 -11.17 -41.85
N ALA A 148 16.37 -9.96 -42.37
CA ALA A 148 16.62 -9.61 -43.77
C ALA A 148 18.13 -9.52 -44.08
N GLN A 149 18.92 -8.99 -43.14
CA GLN A 149 20.38 -8.83 -43.27
C GLN A 149 21.17 -10.14 -43.10
N ARG A 150 20.51 -11.22 -42.66
CA ARG A 150 21.08 -12.57 -42.49
C ARG A 150 20.73 -13.54 -43.64
N ARG A 151 20.29 -13.02 -44.79
CA ARG A 151 20.07 -13.75 -46.05
C ARG A 151 21.14 -13.46 -47.08
#